data_AF-A0A3B6GQI2-F1
#
_entry.id   AF-A0A3B6GQI2-F1
#
_cell.length_a   1.000
_cell.length_b   1.000
_cell.length_c   1.000
_cell.angle_alpha   90.00
_cell.angle_beta   90.00
_cell.angle_gamma   90.00
#
_symmetry.space_group_name_H-M   'P 1'
#
loop_
_entity.id
_entity.type
_entity.pdbx_description
1 polymer ?
#
loop_
_entity_poly.entity_id
_entity_poly.type
_entity_poly.pdbx_seq_one_letter_code
_entity_poly.pdbx_strand_id
1 'polypeptide(L)'
;MKRNPRVTSSRRKCRKAHFTAPSSVRRVLMSAALSSELRHKYNVRSIPIRKDDEVQVVRGTYKGREGKVVQVYRRRWVIHVERITREKVNGSTVNVGIHPSKVIVTKLKLDKDRKALLDRKARGRAADKAKGKFTAEDVAAAAGGATATGASLQEID
;
A
#
# COMPACT_ATOMS: atom_id res chain seq x y z
N MET A 1 15.60 8.59 11.08
CA MET A 1 16.66 7.64 10.66
C MET A 1 16.19 6.20 10.89
N LYS A 2 16.51 5.26 10.01
CA LYS A 2 16.15 3.83 10.19
C LYS A 2 16.91 3.26 11.40
N ARG A 3 16.20 2.79 12.43
CA ARG A 3 16.79 2.27 13.68
C ARG A 3 16.94 0.75 13.75
N ASN A 4 16.15 -0.02 12.98
CA ASN A 4 16.18 -1.48 13.04
C ASN A 4 17.46 -2.05 12.39
N PRO A 5 18.29 -2.81 13.12
CA PRO A 5 19.53 -3.37 12.59
C PRO A 5 19.30 -4.48 11.55
N ARG A 6 18.15 -5.17 11.59
CA ARG A 6 17.83 -6.29 10.68
C ARG A 6 17.49 -5.86 9.25
N VAL A 7 17.17 -4.58 9.05
CA VAL A 7 16.79 -4.04 7.73
C VAL A 7 17.96 -3.25 7.16
N THR A 8 18.39 -3.57 5.94
CA THR A 8 19.47 -2.83 5.29
C THR A 8 18.99 -1.50 4.69
N SER A 9 19.84 -0.48 4.70
CA SER A 9 19.65 0.79 3.99
C SER A 9 20.52 0.91 2.74
N SER A 10 21.31 -0.13 2.43
CA SER A 10 22.20 -0.12 1.27
C SER A 10 21.40 -0.17 -0.04
N ARG A 11 21.58 0.85 -0.89
CA ARG A 11 20.95 0.95 -2.22
C ARG A 11 21.16 -0.32 -3.06
N ARG A 12 22.37 -0.87 -3.03
CA ARG A 12 22.75 -2.07 -3.81
C ARG A 12 21.93 -3.29 -3.36
N LYS A 13 21.86 -3.53 -2.03
CA LYS A 13 21.11 -4.65 -1.46
C LYS A 13 19.60 -4.53 -1.72
N CYS A 14 19.01 -3.34 -1.56
CA CYS A 14 17.59 -3.11 -1.82
C CYS A 14 17.22 -3.34 -3.30
N ARG A 15 18.05 -2.88 -4.24
CA ARG A 15 17.83 -3.10 -5.68
C ARG A 15 17.91 -4.57 -6.06
N LYS A 16 18.91 -5.29 -5.54
CA LYS A 16 19.05 -6.74 -5.76
C LYS A 16 17.78 -7.45 -5.28
N ALA A 17 17.37 -7.21 -4.04
CA ALA A 17 16.16 -7.81 -3.46
C ALA A 17 14.89 -7.52 -4.27
N HIS A 18 14.74 -6.30 -4.82
CA HIS A 18 13.59 -5.96 -5.66
C HIS A 18 13.61 -6.75 -6.99
N PHE A 19 14.69 -6.69 -7.76
CA PHE A 19 14.71 -7.29 -9.10
C PHE A 19 14.76 -8.83 -9.08
N THR A 20 15.35 -9.43 -8.06
CA THR A 20 15.42 -10.89 -7.89
C THR A 20 14.29 -11.45 -7.04
N ALA A 21 13.28 -10.65 -6.67
CA ALA A 21 12.19 -11.10 -5.82
C ALA A 21 11.44 -12.32 -6.42
N PRO A 22 11.00 -13.29 -5.60
CA PRO A 22 10.15 -14.40 -6.05
C PRO A 22 8.72 -13.92 -6.35
N SER A 23 7.95 -14.72 -7.11
CA SER A 23 6.62 -14.33 -7.63
C SER A 23 5.61 -13.91 -6.55
N SER A 24 5.64 -14.55 -5.38
CA SER A 24 4.78 -14.21 -4.23
C SER A 24 5.05 -12.80 -3.72
N VAL A 25 6.33 -12.43 -3.60
CA VAL A 25 6.78 -11.09 -3.18
C VAL A 25 6.47 -10.07 -4.27
N ARG A 26 6.69 -10.41 -5.54
CA ARG A 26 6.34 -9.53 -6.67
C ARG A 26 4.85 -9.20 -6.69
N ARG A 27 3.97 -10.15 -6.38
CA ARG A 27 2.53 -9.92 -6.26
C ARG A 27 2.23 -8.81 -5.24
N VAL A 28 2.87 -8.84 -4.08
CA VAL A 28 2.64 -7.83 -3.02
C VAL A 28 3.20 -6.47 -3.44
N LEU A 29 4.40 -6.45 -4.02
CA LEU A 29 5.03 -5.23 -4.51
C LEU A 29 4.25 -4.59 -5.68
N MET A 30 3.63 -5.40 -6.54
CA MET A 30 2.73 -4.97 -7.61
C MET A 30 1.31 -4.68 -7.09
N SER A 31 1.22 -3.79 -6.11
CA SER A 31 -0.05 -3.24 -5.61
C SER A 31 -0.41 -1.93 -6.30
N ALA A 32 -1.70 -1.71 -6.54
CA ALA A 32 -2.25 -0.41 -6.96
C ALA A 32 -3.08 0.22 -5.85
N ALA A 33 -3.25 1.53 -5.96
CA ALA A 33 -4.14 2.29 -5.11
C ALA A 33 -5.59 2.06 -5.50
N LEU A 34 -6.49 1.98 -4.52
CA LEU A 34 -7.93 1.95 -4.77
C LEU A 34 -8.46 3.37 -5.05
N SER A 35 -9.59 3.48 -5.75
CA SER A 35 -10.35 4.74 -5.89
C SER A 35 -10.84 5.25 -4.53
N SER A 36 -11.20 6.53 -4.43
CA SER A 36 -11.75 7.12 -3.19
C SER A 36 -12.97 6.32 -2.69
N GLU A 37 -13.92 6.03 -3.56
CA GLU A 37 -15.13 5.26 -3.25
C GLU A 37 -14.80 3.88 -2.65
N LEU A 38 -13.90 3.13 -3.29
CA LEU A 38 -13.48 1.81 -2.79
C LEU A 38 -12.70 1.90 -1.47
N ARG A 39 -11.93 2.98 -1.27
CA ARG A 39 -11.23 3.23 0.01
C ARG A 39 -12.20 3.46 1.14
N HIS A 40 -13.28 4.23 0.91
CA HIS A 40 -14.30 4.46 1.92
C HIS A 40 -15.08 3.17 2.21
N LYS A 41 -15.44 2.41 1.18
CA LYS A 41 -16.18 1.15 1.32
C LYS A 41 -15.41 0.08 2.11
N TYR A 42 -14.13 -0.13 1.79
CA TYR A 42 -13.35 -1.23 2.37
C TYR A 42 -12.34 -0.78 3.44
N ASN A 43 -12.18 0.53 3.67
CA ASN A 43 -11.17 1.11 4.57
C ASN A 43 -9.73 0.61 4.28
N VAL A 44 -9.38 0.38 3.02
CA VAL A 44 -8.04 -0.07 2.59
C VAL A 44 -7.49 0.87 1.52
N ARG A 45 -6.20 1.23 1.59
CA ARG A 45 -5.57 2.16 0.64
C ARG A 45 -5.15 1.51 -0.68
N SER A 46 -4.63 0.28 -0.62
CA SER A 46 -4.05 -0.42 -1.77
C SER A 46 -4.21 -1.93 -1.71
N ILE A 47 -4.24 -2.57 -2.88
CA ILE A 47 -4.37 -4.02 -3.03
C ILE A 47 -3.48 -4.54 -4.18
N PRO A 48 -2.95 -5.77 -4.09
CA PRO A 48 -2.34 -6.44 -5.24
C PRO A 48 -3.31 -6.51 -6.42
N ILE A 49 -2.86 -6.13 -7.62
CA ILE A 49 -3.68 -6.19 -8.84
C ILE A 49 -3.86 -7.64 -9.28
N ARG A 50 -5.06 -7.98 -9.77
CA ARG A 50 -5.35 -9.25 -10.44
C ARG A 50 -5.85 -9.02 -11.87
N LYS A 51 -5.92 -10.12 -12.62
CA LYS A 51 -6.64 -10.16 -13.90
C LYS A 51 -8.12 -9.82 -13.67
N ASP A 52 -8.72 -9.14 -14.63
CA ASP A 52 -10.12 -8.70 -14.66
C ASP A 52 -10.51 -7.62 -13.63
N ASP A 53 -9.54 -7.01 -12.92
CA ASP A 53 -9.80 -5.75 -12.22
C ASP A 53 -9.97 -4.63 -13.24
N GLU A 54 -10.92 -3.70 -13.01
CA GLU A 54 -11.03 -2.49 -13.81
C GLU A 54 -10.16 -1.40 -13.23
N VAL A 55 -9.45 -0.72 -14.12
CA VAL A 55 -8.43 0.23 -13.74
C VAL A 55 -8.45 1.47 -14.61
N GLN A 56 -8.11 2.60 -14.01
CA GLN A 56 -7.93 3.89 -14.66
C GLN A 56 -6.48 4.34 -14.56
N VAL A 57 -5.90 4.79 -15.67
CA VAL A 57 -4.53 5.30 -15.70
C VAL A 57 -4.49 6.76 -15.27
N VAL A 58 -3.62 7.08 -14.31
CA VAL A 58 -3.52 8.43 -13.72
C VAL A 58 -2.31 9.21 -14.22
N ARG A 59 -1.24 8.51 -14.59
CA ARG A 59 0.05 9.12 -14.97
C ARG A 59 0.55 8.57 -16.29
N GLY A 60 1.18 9.45 -17.09
CA GLY A 60 1.77 9.13 -18.39
C GLY A 60 0.85 9.44 -19.57
N THR A 61 1.27 9.04 -20.77
CA THR A 61 0.61 9.36 -22.05
C THR A 61 -0.83 8.86 -22.14
N TYR A 62 -1.14 7.72 -21.50
CA TYR A 62 -2.46 7.08 -21.54
C TYR A 62 -3.36 7.49 -20.37
N LYS A 63 -3.09 8.63 -19.71
CA LYS A 63 -3.90 9.14 -18.59
C LYS A 63 -5.36 9.32 -19.00
N GLY A 64 -6.28 9.02 -18.08
CA GLY A 64 -7.73 9.15 -18.27
C GLY A 64 -8.38 7.95 -18.97
N ARG A 65 -7.58 7.05 -19.55
CA ARG A 65 -8.12 5.80 -20.13
C ARG A 65 -8.42 4.78 -19.05
N GLU A 66 -9.52 4.07 -19.26
CA GLU A 66 -10.00 2.99 -18.41
C GLU A 66 -10.05 1.68 -19.19
N GLY A 67 -9.84 0.57 -18.47
CA GLY A 67 -9.95 -0.75 -19.06
C GLY A 67 -9.76 -1.85 -18.02
N LYS A 68 -10.09 -3.09 -18.41
CA LYS A 68 -9.83 -4.26 -17.58
C LYS A 68 -8.37 -4.68 -17.70
N VAL A 69 -7.82 -5.23 -16.62
CA VAL A 69 -6.48 -5.81 -16.65
C VAL A 69 -6.52 -7.16 -17.35
N VAL A 70 -5.91 -7.23 -18.54
CA VAL A 70 -5.85 -8.46 -19.36
C VAL A 70 -4.88 -9.46 -18.76
N GLN A 71 -3.69 -8.98 -18.38
CA GLN A 71 -2.63 -9.82 -17.82
C GLN A 71 -1.71 -9.03 -16.90
N VAL A 72 -1.20 -9.71 -15.86
CA VAL A 72 -0.25 -9.16 -14.90
C VAL A 72 1.11 -9.82 -15.13
N TYR A 73 2.01 -9.12 -15.82
CA TYR A 73 3.33 -9.64 -16.16
C TYR A 73 4.35 -9.34 -15.05
N ARG A 74 4.37 -10.21 -14.04
CA ARG A 74 5.24 -10.06 -12.85
C ARG A 74 6.75 -10.15 -13.16
N ARG A 75 7.17 -10.85 -14.22
CA ARG A 75 8.58 -10.92 -14.60
C ARG A 75 9.14 -9.55 -14.98
N ARG A 76 8.35 -8.76 -15.70
CA ARG A 76 8.70 -7.43 -16.23
C ARG A 76 8.16 -6.26 -15.40
N TRP A 77 7.52 -6.51 -14.26
CA TRP A 77 6.96 -5.47 -13.38
C TRP A 77 5.87 -4.61 -14.04
N VAL A 78 5.09 -5.21 -14.93
CA VAL A 78 4.16 -4.49 -15.81
C VAL A 78 2.77 -5.15 -15.81
N ILE A 79 1.73 -4.34 -15.95
CA ILE A 79 0.37 -4.77 -16.26
C ILE A 79 0.02 -4.37 -17.69
N HIS A 80 -0.78 -5.21 -18.35
CA HIS A 80 -1.40 -4.88 -19.63
C HIS A 80 -2.89 -4.65 -19.39
N VAL A 81 -3.36 -3.50 -19.86
CA VAL A 81 -4.74 -3.05 -19.72
C VAL A 81 -5.39 -3.10 -21.09
N GLU A 82 -6.67 -3.49 -21.11
CA GLU A 82 -7.51 -3.48 -22.30
C GLU A 82 -7.62 -2.04 -22.85
N ARG A 83 -7.72 -1.89 -24.18
CA ARG A 83 -7.78 -0.58 -24.89
C ARG A 83 -6.53 0.30 -24.78
N ILE A 84 -5.51 -0.13 -24.04
CA ILE A 84 -4.19 0.52 -24.02
C ILE A 84 -3.25 -0.25 -24.94
N THR A 85 -3.35 0.08 -26.23
CA THR A 85 -2.58 -0.53 -27.30
C THR A 85 -1.76 0.51 -28.05
N ARG A 86 -0.76 0.02 -28.77
CA ARG A 86 0.00 0.78 -29.77
C ARG A 86 0.03 -0.05 -31.05
N GLU A 87 -0.15 0.61 -32.18
CA GLU A 87 -0.01 0.00 -33.49
C GLU A 87 1.47 -0.15 -33.86
N LYS A 88 1.80 -1.28 -34.47
CA LYS A 88 3.09 -1.50 -35.12
C LYS A 88 3.00 -1.05 -36.58
N VAL A 89 4.17 -0.87 -37.21
CA VAL A 89 4.28 -0.53 -38.65
C VAL A 89 3.57 -1.56 -39.54
N ASN A 90 3.50 -2.82 -39.10
CA ASN A 90 2.80 -3.90 -39.82
C ASN A 90 1.27 -3.92 -39.59
N GLY A 91 0.67 -2.89 -38.99
CA GLY A 91 -0.78 -2.79 -38.74
C GLY A 91 -1.30 -3.59 -37.54
N SER A 92 -0.50 -4.46 -36.93
CA SER A 92 -0.92 -5.21 -35.74
C SER A 92 -0.89 -4.35 -34.47
N THR A 93 -1.85 -4.56 -33.56
CA THR A 93 -1.91 -3.85 -32.27
C THR A 93 -1.24 -4.67 -31.17
N VAL A 94 -0.49 -4.00 -30.27
CA VAL A 94 0.12 -4.63 -29.10
C VAL A 94 -0.20 -3.83 -27.85
N ASN A 95 -0.52 -4.51 -26.76
CA ASN A 95 -0.78 -3.86 -25.47
C ASN A 95 0.47 -3.18 -24.93
N VAL A 96 0.33 -1.92 -24.53
CA VAL A 96 1.41 -1.18 -23.87
C VAL A 96 1.47 -1.58 -22.41
N GLY A 97 2.69 -1.71 -21.91
CA GLY A 97 2.95 -2.04 -20.52
C GLY A 97 2.88 -0.83 -19.61
N ILE A 98 2.06 -0.90 -18.55
CA ILE A 98 1.97 0.15 -17.53
C ILE A 98 2.41 -0.41 -16.17
N HIS A 99 3.05 0.41 -15.34
CA HIS A 99 3.39 0.02 -13.97
C HIS A 99 2.16 0.19 -13.05
N PRO A 100 1.84 -0.78 -12.17
CA PRO A 100 0.64 -0.75 -11.32
C PRO A 100 0.52 0.50 -10.43
N SER A 101 1.63 1.12 -10.01
CA SER A 101 1.58 2.35 -9.19
C SER A 101 1.10 3.60 -9.95
N LYS A 102 1.06 3.56 -11.28
CA LYS A 102 0.58 4.68 -12.12
C LYS A 102 -0.94 4.60 -12.38
N VAL A 103 -1.61 3.68 -11.71
CA VAL A 103 -2.98 3.26 -11.98
C VAL A 103 -3.79 3.25 -10.69
N ILE A 104 -5.07 3.56 -10.81
CA ILE A 104 -6.06 3.45 -9.74
C ILE A 104 -7.06 2.35 -10.11
N VAL A 105 -7.39 1.49 -9.15
CA VAL A 105 -8.41 0.46 -9.33
C VAL A 105 -9.79 1.08 -9.11
N THR A 106 -10.67 0.95 -10.09
CA THR A 106 -12.05 1.48 -10.07
C THR A 106 -13.06 0.41 -9.68
N LYS A 107 -12.92 -0.82 -10.20
CA LYS A 107 -13.72 -1.98 -9.78
C LYS A 107 -12.84 -3.19 -9.50
N LEU A 108 -13.20 -3.93 -8.45
CA LEU A 108 -12.48 -5.11 -7.99
C LEU A 108 -13.21 -6.39 -8.37
N LYS A 109 -12.48 -7.37 -8.91
CA LYS A 109 -12.96 -8.75 -8.96
C LYS A 109 -12.84 -9.38 -7.58
N LEU A 110 -13.98 -9.61 -6.92
CA LEU A 110 -14.04 -10.20 -5.58
C LEU A 110 -14.09 -11.73 -5.66
N ASP A 111 -13.16 -12.37 -4.95
CA ASP A 111 -13.18 -13.80 -4.64
C ASP A 111 -13.07 -14.00 -3.12
N LYS A 112 -13.21 -15.24 -2.65
CA LYS A 112 -13.13 -15.58 -1.21
C LYS A 112 -11.84 -15.04 -0.57
N ASP A 113 -10.71 -15.24 -1.23
CA ASP A 113 -9.40 -14.81 -0.73
C ASP A 113 -9.21 -13.29 -0.76
N ARG A 114 -9.84 -12.59 -1.71
CA ARG A 114 -9.78 -11.13 -1.79
C ARG A 114 -10.55 -10.49 -0.67
N LYS A 115 -11.73 -11.01 -0.38
CA LYS A 115 -12.57 -10.56 0.74
C LYS A 115 -11.78 -10.76 2.04
N ALA A 116 -11.26 -11.97 2.28
CA ALA A 116 -10.41 -12.25 3.44
C ALA A 116 -9.20 -11.31 3.55
N LEU A 117 -8.54 -10.99 2.43
CA LEU A 117 -7.42 -10.03 2.41
C LEU A 117 -7.85 -8.60 2.71
N LEU A 118 -8.99 -8.15 2.19
CA LEU A 118 -9.55 -6.83 2.46
C LEU A 118 -9.92 -6.70 3.93
N ASP A 119 -10.63 -7.69 4.49
CA ASP A 119 -11.05 -7.69 5.89
C ASP A 119 -9.86 -7.69 6.85
N ARG A 120 -8.82 -8.48 6.52
CA ARG A 120 -7.57 -8.49 7.30
C ARG A 120 -6.86 -7.13 7.27
N LYS A 121 -6.78 -6.49 6.10
CA LYS A 121 -6.16 -5.17 5.96
C LYS A 121 -6.98 -4.07 6.65
N ALA A 122 -8.30 -4.14 6.56
CA ALA A 122 -9.21 -3.19 7.20
C ALA A 122 -9.07 -3.25 8.73
N ARG A 123 -9.05 -4.47 9.30
CA ARG A 123 -8.80 -4.70 10.74
C ARG A 123 -7.46 -4.14 11.20
N GLY A 124 -6.38 -4.40 10.45
CA GLY A 124 -5.05 -3.84 10.76
C GLY A 124 -5.06 -2.31 10.80
N ARG A 125 -5.68 -1.68 9.80
CA ARG A 125 -5.78 -0.21 9.74
C ARG A 125 -6.65 0.37 10.87
N ALA A 126 -7.71 -0.31 11.27
CA ALA A 126 -8.56 0.12 12.39
C ALA A 126 -7.77 0.08 13.72
N ALA A 127 -7.01 -0.98 13.96
CA ALA A 127 -6.14 -1.10 15.13
C ALA A 127 -5.07 0.00 15.17
N ASP A 128 -4.43 0.30 14.04
CA ASP A 128 -3.45 1.39 13.95
C ASP A 128 -4.09 2.76 14.24
N LYS A 129 -5.33 2.99 13.77
CA LYS A 129 -6.06 4.23 14.03
C LYS A 129 -6.46 4.39 15.50
N ALA A 130 -6.75 3.29 16.20
CA ALA A 130 -7.02 3.31 17.63
C ALA A 130 -5.78 3.64 18.45
N LYS A 131 -4.62 3.05 18.11
CA LYS A 131 -3.34 3.32 18.80
C LYS A 131 -2.80 4.74 18.59
N GLY A 132 -3.14 5.38 17.46
CA GLY A 132 -2.64 6.70 17.09
C GLY A 132 -3.37 7.88 17.72
N LYS A 133 -4.44 7.65 18.50
CA LYS A 133 -5.14 8.69 19.24
C LYS A 133 -4.76 8.56 20.72
N PHE A 134 -3.74 9.29 21.15
CA PHE A 134 -3.66 9.65 22.55
C PHE A 134 -4.79 10.65 22.80
N THR A 135 -5.72 10.28 23.67
CA THR A 135 -6.76 11.20 24.14
C THR A 135 -6.11 12.26 25.05
N ALA A 136 -6.70 13.46 25.14
CA ALA A 136 -6.16 14.53 25.99
C ALA A 136 -5.99 14.09 27.46
N GLU A 137 -6.80 13.10 27.88
CA GLU A 137 -6.73 12.42 29.17
C GLU A 137 -5.42 11.64 29.37
N ASP A 138 -4.89 10.98 28.32
CA ASP A 138 -3.60 10.25 28.38
C ASP A 138 -2.40 11.21 28.49
N VAL A 139 -2.54 12.41 27.92
CA VAL A 139 -1.51 13.47 28.00
C VAL A 139 -1.53 14.13 29.39
N ALA A 140 -2.70 14.32 29.98
CA ALA A 140 -2.85 14.84 31.35
C ALA A 140 -2.34 13.85 32.40
N ALA A 141 -2.61 12.55 32.24
CA ALA A 141 -2.13 11.50 33.15
C ALA A 141 -0.60 11.35 33.13
N ALA A 142 0.05 11.61 32.00
CA ALA A 142 1.52 11.59 31.89
C ALA A 142 2.20 12.84 32.48
N ALA A 143 1.50 13.98 32.54
CA ALA A 143 2.01 15.22 33.14
C ALA A 143 1.79 15.30 34.67
N GLY A 144 0.79 14.60 35.20
CA GLY A 144 0.47 14.58 36.64
C GLY A 144 1.37 13.70 37.52
N GLY A 145 2.34 12.97 36.94
CA GLY A 145 3.22 12.04 37.66
C GLY A 145 4.43 12.66 38.36
N ALA A 146 4.50 13.98 38.48
CA ALA A 146 5.67 14.69 39.02
C ALA A 146 5.34 15.56 40.25
N THR A 147 4.53 15.09 41.19
CA THR A 147 4.46 15.64 42.56
C THR A 147 3.94 14.59 43.54
N ALA A 148 4.83 13.99 44.33
CA ALA A 148 4.65 13.68 45.76
C ALA A 148 5.63 12.59 46.24
N THR A 149 6.76 13.01 46.81
CA THR A 149 7.27 12.41 48.06
C THR A 149 7.97 13.53 48.82
N GLY A 150 7.22 14.23 49.66
CA GLY A 150 7.80 14.94 50.79
C GLY A 150 8.32 13.91 51.78
N ALA A 151 9.61 14.00 52.12
CA ALA A 151 10.17 13.38 53.30
C ALA A 151 10.92 14.48 54.08
N SER A 152 10.55 14.56 55.35
CA SER A 152 10.82 15.56 56.38
C SER A 152 12.30 15.81 56.67
N LEU A 153 12.68 17.09 56.79
CA LEU A 153 13.81 17.52 57.62
C LEU A 153 13.29 17.72 59.05
N GLN A 154 13.70 16.83 59.96
CA GLN A 154 13.67 17.11 61.40
C GLN A 154 15.02 17.70 61.79
N GLU A 155 14.95 18.87 62.43
CA GLU A 155 16.03 19.55 63.13
C GLU A 155 16.58 18.66 64.25
N ILE A 156 17.91 18.59 64.38
CA ILE A 156 18.61 18.24 65.62
C ILE A 156 19.85 19.15 65.69
N ASP A 157 20.09 19.66 66.90
CA ASP A 157 21.09 20.63 67.40
C ASP A 157 22.50 20.61 66.78
#